data_AF-A0A818D7T7-F1
#
_entry.id   AF-A0A818D7T7-F1
#
_cell.length_a   1.000
_cell.length_b   1.000
_cell.length_c   1.000
_cell.angle_alpha   90.00
_cell.angle_beta   90.00
_cell.angle_gamma   90.00
#
_symmetry.space_group_name_H-M   'P 1'
#
loop_
_entity.id
_entity.type
_entity.pdbx_description
1 polymer ?
#
loop_
_entity_poly.entity_id
_entity_poly.type
_entity_poly.pdbx_seq_one_letter_code
_entity_poly.pdbx_strand_id
1 'polypeptide(L)'
;MVKLSSSNIQLISENSSAADRSIKKDEKERRYEQLFPPYHPCKPYVIHFINSLTTEEELKILCNVIKCTTDFIFDTESDIHSHVPALIQILLVQQHSEHSVILLIETTHLPDISSSRFPEIQNLFYHLFRSGTNLYSWGSLKDELISI
;
A
#
# COMPACT_ATOMS: atom_id res chain seq x y z
N MET A 1 -29.76 -53.34 5.09
CA MET A 1 -30.86 -52.53 5.65
C MET A 1 -30.54 -52.27 7.12
N VAL A 2 -29.84 -51.18 7.42
CA VAL A 2 -29.51 -50.74 8.78
C VAL A 2 -29.94 -49.29 8.90
N LYS A 3 -30.69 -49.01 9.96
CA LYS A 3 -31.44 -47.78 10.23
C LYS A 3 -30.52 -46.57 10.37
N LEU A 4 -30.94 -45.47 9.75
CA LEU A 4 -30.48 -44.11 10.03
C LEU A 4 -30.72 -43.78 11.51
N SER A 5 -29.68 -43.33 12.20
CA SER A 5 -29.76 -42.68 13.51
C SER A 5 -29.43 -41.21 13.32
N SER A 6 -30.47 -40.40 13.19
CA SER A 6 -30.42 -38.95 13.25
C SER A 6 -30.06 -38.52 14.68
N SER A 7 -28.89 -37.93 14.89
CA SER A 7 -28.56 -37.28 16.16
C SER A 7 -27.54 -36.17 15.97
N ASN A 8 -28.03 -34.93 16.12
CA ASN A 8 -27.32 -33.73 16.55
C ASN A 8 -26.23 -33.16 15.62
N ILE A 9 -26.66 -32.55 14.52
CA ILE A 9 -25.96 -31.38 13.99
C ILE A 9 -26.29 -30.22 14.95
N GLN A 10 -25.46 -30.04 15.98
CA GLN A 10 -25.42 -28.77 16.69
C GLN A 10 -24.94 -27.71 15.70
N LEU A 11 -25.85 -26.84 15.27
CA LEU A 11 -25.51 -25.54 14.72
C LEU A 11 -24.66 -24.81 15.78
N ILE A 12 -23.35 -24.79 15.56
CA ILE A 12 -22.45 -23.92 16.30
C ILE A 12 -22.85 -22.49 15.89
N SER A 13 -23.54 -21.81 16.78
CA SER A 13 -23.88 -20.40 16.62
C SER A 13 -22.59 -19.59 16.51
N GLU A 14 -22.28 -19.11 15.31
CA GLU A 14 -21.19 -18.19 15.03
C GLU A 14 -21.50 -16.78 15.56
N ASN A 15 -21.66 -16.65 16.88
CA ASN A 15 -21.61 -15.35 17.55
C ASN A 15 -20.22 -15.21 18.19
N SER A 16 -19.18 -15.28 17.35
CA SER A 16 -17.83 -14.88 17.75
C SER A 16 -17.85 -13.37 18.00
N SER A 17 -17.67 -12.96 19.25
CA SER A 17 -17.56 -11.54 19.58
C SER A 17 -16.35 -10.93 18.85
N ALA A 18 -16.35 -9.61 18.64
CA ALA A 18 -15.20 -8.91 18.05
C ALA A 18 -13.92 -9.15 18.87
N ALA A 19 -14.05 -9.30 20.19
CA ALA A 19 -12.95 -9.64 21.09
C ALA A 19 -12.39 -11.04 20.81
N ASP A 20 -13.25 -12.05 20.60
CA ASP A 20 -12.81 -13.41 20.27
C ASP A 20 -12.09 -13.48 18.92
N ARG A 21 -12.50 -12.64 17.96
CA ARG A 21 -11.79 -12.52 16.67
C ARG A 21 -10.40 -11.90 16.83
N SER A 22 -10.28 -10.88 17.68
CA SER A 22 -9.00 -10.24 17.98
C SER A 22 -8.04 -11.21 18.65
N ILE A 23 -8.48 -11.95 19.67
CA ILE A 23 -7.63 -12.91 20.38
C ILE A 23 -7.12 -14.00 19.43
N LYS A 24 -8.00 -14.56 18.59
CA LYS A 24 -7.60 -15.56 17.59
C LYS A 24 -6.63 -15.01 16.54
N LYS A 25 -6.76 -13.73 16.17
CA LYS A 25 -5.82 -13.06 15.27
C LYS A 25 -4.45 -12.92 15.94
N ASP A 26 -4.40 -12.45 17.18
CA ASP A 26 -3.15 -12.28 17.93
C ASP A 26 -2.42 -13.62 18.14
N GLU A 27 -3.16 -14.68 18.47
CA GLU A 27 -2.59 -16.03 18.60
C GLU A 27 -2.00 -16.55 17.28
N LYS A 28 -2.69 -16.27 16.17
CA LYS A 28 -2.23 -16.63 14.82
C LYS A 28 -0.99 -15.84 14.44
N GLU A 29 -0.94 -14.54 14.72
CA GLU A 29 0.21 -13.67 14.43
C GLU A 29 1.44 -14.08 15.25
N ARG A 30 1.30 -14.32 16.56
CA ARG A 30 2.42 -14.87 17.38
C ARG A 30 2.95 -16.19 16.85
N ARG A 31 2.06 -17.08 16.40
CA ARG A 31 2.49 -18.34 15.80
C ARG A 31 3.28 -18.10 14.52
N TYR A 32 2.88 -17.12 13.70
CA TYR A 32 3.62 -16.77 12.48
C TYR A 32 4.97 -16.12 12.77
N GLU A 33 5.06 -15.25 13.77
CA GLU A 33 6.35 -14.68 14.20
C GLU A 33 7.37 -15.76 14.60
N GLN A 34 6.91 -16.86 15.19
CA GLN A 34 7.77 -17.99 15.55
C GLN A 34 8.16 -18.87 14.36
N LEU A 35 7.30 -18.96 13.35
CA LEU A 35 7.48 -19.85 12.19
C LEU A 35 8.20 -19.17 11.03
N PHE A 36 8.05 -17.86 10.91
CA PHE A 36 8.58 -17.07 9.81
C PHE A 36 9.50 -16.00 10.41
N PRO A 37 10.82 -16.09 10.19
CA PRO A 37 11.73 -15.05 10.66
C PRO A 37 11.32 -13.70 10.09
N PRO A 38 11.60 -12.58 10.80
CA PRO A 38 11.34 -11.25 10.28
C PRO A 38 11.92 -11.10 8.88
N TYR A 39 11.12 -10.57 7.96
CA TYR A 39 11.59 -10.28 6.61
C TYR A 39 12.66 -9.19 6.71
N HIS A 40 13.87 -9.53 6.28
CA HIS A 40 14.95 -8.57 6.12
C HIS A 40 15.04 -8.25 4.63
N PRO A 41 14.76 -7.00 4.21
CA PRO A 41 14.82 -6.65 2.81
C PRO A 41 16.25 -6.86 2.29
N CYS A 42 16.37 -7.51 1.14
CA CYS A 42 17.67 -7.79 0.52
C CYS A 42 18.41 -6.52 0.07
N LYS A 43 17.68 -5.39 -0.06
CA LYS A 43 18.24 -4.07 -0.35
C LYS A 43 17.70 -3.05 0.65
N PRO A 44 18.55 -2.13 1.16
CA PRO A 44 18.06 -0.98 1.90
C PRO A 44 17.12 -0.14 1.05
N TYR A 45 16.23 0.61 1.69
CA TYR A 45 15.32 1.53 1.02
C TYR A 45 15.35 2.90 1.67
N VAL A 46 15.03 3.92 0.87
CA VAL A 46 14.85 5.30 1.33
C VAL A 46 13.39 5.67 1.17
N ILE A 47 12.81 6.25 2.22
CA ILE A 47 11.42 6.74 2.22
C ILE A 47 11.44 8.25 1.98
N HIS A 48 10.64 8.71 1.04
CA HIS A 48 10.33 10.13 0.85
C HIS A 48 8.85 10.39 1.11
N PHE A 49 8.56 11.35 1.97
CA PHE A 49 7.22 11.84 2.22
C PHE A 49 6.92 13.01 1.29
N ILE A 50 5.83 12.90 0.53
CA ILE A 50 5.36 13.95 -0.38
C ILE A 50 4.11 14.59 0.22
N ASN A 51 4.24 15.84 0.65
CA ASN A 51 3.21 16.64 1.30
C ASN A 51 3.46 18.15 1.14
N SER A 52 2.74 18.96 1.90
CA SER A 52 2.75 20.43 1.85
C SER A 52 4.07 21.05 2.27
N LEU A 53 4.97 20.29 2.89
CA LEU A 53 6.31 20.72 3.29
C LEU A 53 7.40 20.30 2.30
N THR A 54 7.11 19.38 1.38
CA THR A 54 8.06 18.96 0.36
C THR A 54 8.48 20.15 -0.49
N THR A 55 9.78 20.29 -0.69
CA THR A 55 10.39 21.39 -1.43
C THR A 55 10.35 21.13 -2.93
N GLU A 56 10.47 22.20 -3.72
CA GLU A 56 10.56 22.09 -5.17
C GLU A 56 11.81 21.32 -5.64
N GLU A 57 12.93 21.47 -4.90
CA GLU A 57 14.17 20.76 -5.18
C GLU A 57 14.01 19.24 -4.96
N GLU A 58 13.39 18.82 -3.86
CA GLU A 58 13.08 17.41 -3.61
C GLU A 58 12.20 16.83 -4.70
N LEU A 59 11.14 17.54 -5.12
CA LEU A 59 10.27 17.10 -6.20
C LEU A 59 11.03 16.93 -7.52
N LYS A 60 11.94 17.86 -7.86
CA LYS A 60 12.77 17.75 -9.07
C LYS A 60 13.71 16.54 -9.03
N ILE A 61 14.33 16.28 -7.87
CA ILE A 61 15.17 15.10 -7.67
C ILE A 61 14.33 13.83 -7.88
N LEU A 62 13.17 13.74 -7.23
CA LEU A 62 12.27 12.59 -7.33
C LEU A 62 11.74 12.38 -8.76
N CYS A 63 11.40 13.46 -9.47
CA CYS A 63 11.03 13.40 -10.89
C CYS A 63 12.15 12.76 -11.73
N ASN A 64 13.42 13.09 -11.49
CA ASN A 64 14.53 12.48 -12.20
C ASN A 64 14.69 10.99 -11.87
N VAL A 65 14.45 10.59 -10.62
CA VAL A 65 14.45 9.17 -10.23
C VAL A 65 13.34 8.40 -10.94
N ILE A 66 12.10 8.93 -10.95
CA ILE A 66 10.96 8.29 -11.61
C ILE A 66 11.16 8.21 -13.12
N LYS A 67 11.73 9.25 -13.75
CA LYS A 67 12.07 9.23 -15.19
C LYS A 67 12.98 8.08 -15.59
N CYS A 68 13.81 7.58 -14.68
CA CYS A 68 14.72 6.47 -14.92
C CYS A 68 14.15 5.10 -14.49
N THR A 69 12.92 5.08 -13.98
CA THR A 69 12.27 3.88 -13.45
C THR A 69 11.15 3.41 -14.40
N THR A 70 11.03 2.10 -14.57
CA THR A 70 10.00 1.45 -15.41
C THR A 70 8.99 0.68 -14.59
N ASP A 71 9.38 0.14 -13.44
CA ASP A 71 8.57 -0.79 -12.65
C ASP A 71 8.21 -0.15 -11.30
N PHE A 72 6.91 -0.05 -11.04
CA PHE A 72 6.36 0.58 -9.84
C PHE A 72 5.35 -0.34 -9.17
N ILE A 73 5.44 -0.45 -7.85
CA ILE A 73 4.44 -1.14 -7.03
C ILE A 73 3.62 -0.11 -6.27
N PHE A 74 2.31 -0.21 -6.39
CA PHE A 74 1.31 0.69 -5.84
C PHE A 74 0.54 0.04 -4.70
N ASP A 75 0.29 0.87 -3.71
CA ASP A 75 -0.64 0.58 -2.64
C ASP A 75 -1.30 1.88 -2.17
N THR A 76 -2.55 1.82 -1.74
CA THR A 76 -3.31 3.00 -1.30
C THR A 76 -3.99 2.74 0.02
N GLU A 77 -3.83 3.65 0.96
CA GLU A 77 -4.50 3.59 2.26
C GLU A 77 -5.53 4.71 2.36
N SER A 78 -6.70 4.37 2.89
CA SER A 78 -7.78 5.31 3.17
C SER A 78 -7.78 5.72 4.63
N ASP A 79 -8.20 6.95 4.92
CA ASP A 79 -8.41 7.38 6.29
C ASP A 79 -9.53 6.55 6.94
N ILE A 80 -9.29 6.05 8.15
CA ILE A 80 -10.21 5.12 8.82
C ILE A 80 -11.53 5.77 9.22
N HIS A 81 -11.58 7.09 9.36
CA HIS A 81 -12.75 7.81 9.84
C HIS A 81 -13.60 8.39 8.71
N SER A 82 -12.95 8.94 7.69
CA SER A 82 -13.58 9.62 6.56
C SER A 82 -13.64 8.77 5.30
N HIS A 83 -12.93 7.64 5.27
CA HIS A 83 -12.83 6.73 4.12
C HIS A 83 -12.37 7.41 2.82
N VAL A 84 -11.74 8.60 2.92
CA VAL A 84 -11.11 9.23 1.77
C VAL A 84 -9.70 8.67 1.58
N PRO A 85 -9.18 8.59 0.35
CA PRO A 85 -7.78 8.24 0.13
C PRO A 85 -6.88 9.18 0.92
N ALA A 86 -6.03 8.64 1.79
CA ALA A 86 -5.16 9.40 2.69
C ALA A 86 -3.69 9.30 2.30
N LEU A 87 -3.29 8.15 1.77
CA LEU A 87 -1.90 7.86 1.45
C LEU A 87 -1.80 7.04 0.17
N ILE A 88 -0.91 7.43 -0.73
CA ILE A 88 -0.46 6.59 -1.84
C ILE A 88 0.97 6.16 -1.53
N GLN A 89 1.22 4.86 -1.46
CA GLN A 89 2.54 4.28 -1.35
C GLN A 89 3.01 3.79 -2.71
N ILE A 90 4.21 4.19 -3.10
CA ILE A 90 4.80 3.83 -4.37
C ILE A 90 6.22 3.31 -4.14
N LEU A 91 6.46 2.04 -4.43
CA LEU A 91 7.80 1.46 -4.45
C LEU A 91 8.35 1.51 -5.88
N LEU A 92 9.47 2.20 -6.05
CA LEU A 92 10.22 2.30 -7.29
C LEU A 92 11.22 1.14 -7.36
N VAL A 93 11.02 0.22 -8.31
CA VAL A 93 11.87 -0.96 -8.45
C VAL A 93 13.06 -0.61 -9.33
N GLN A 94 14.18 -0.27 -8.67
CA GLN A 94 15.43 0.09 -9.35
C GLN A 94 16.36 -1.13 -9.45
N GLN A 95 16.45 -1.73 -10.64
CA GLN A 95 17.26 -2.94 -10.86
C GLN A 95 18.75 -2.72 -10.55
N HIS A 96 19.29 -1.57 -10.96
CA HIS A 96 20.72 -1.24 -10.87
C HIS A 96 21.10 -0.31 -9.70
N SER A 97 20.17 0.00 -8.79
CA SER A 97 20.44 0.83 -7.62
C SER A 97 20.80 -0.01 -6.39
N GLU A 98 21.64 0.55 -5.51
CA GLU A 98 21.95 0.01 -4.19
C GLU A 98 20.77 0.18 -3.22
N HIS A 99 19.89 1.15 -3.47
CA HIS A 99 18.73 1.44 -2.65
C HIS A 99 17.44 1.36 -3.47
N SER A 100 16.37 0.86 -2.84
CA SER A 100 15.01 1.05 -3.37
C SER A 100 14.44 2.38 -2.87
N VAL A 101 13.52 2.98 -3.61
CA VAL A 101 12.87 4.23 -3.21
C VAL A 101 11.40 3.97 -2.95
N ILE A 102 10.92 4.40 -1.79
CA ILE A 102 9.50 4.38 -1.44
C ILE A 102 9.03 5.83 -1.35
N LEU A 103 7.96 6.16 -2.08
CA LEU A 103 7.26 7.43 -1.96
C LEU A 103 5.99 7.21 -1.15
N LEU A 104 5.79 8.06 -0.16
CA LEU A 104 4.58 8.13 0.66
C LEU A 104 3.91 9.47 0.41
N ILE A 105 2.84 9.47 -0.37
CA ILE A 105 2.15 10.68 -0.83
C ILE A 105 0.90 10.90 0.01
N GLU A 106 0.94 11.92 0.86
CA GLU A 106 -0.18 12.28 1.75
C GLU A 106 -1.20 13.13 0.98
N THR A 107 -2.19 12.48 0.38
CA THR A 107 -3.16 13.08 -0.56
C THR A 107 -3.92 14.26 0.02
N THR A 108 -4.25 14.21 1.32
CA THR A 108 -4.97 15.28 2.03
C THR A 108 -4.07 16.44 2.46
N HIS A 109 -2.75 16.28 2.33
CA HIS A 109 -1.75 17.24 2.77
C HIS A 109 -0.88 17.74 1.62
N LEU A 110 -1.28 17.55 0.36
CA LEU A 110 -0.53 18.09 -0.78
C LEU A 110 -0.56 19.63 -0.82
N PRO A 111 0.44 20.27 -1.44
CA PRO A 111 0.40 21.70 -1.73
C PRO A 111 -0.86 22.10 -2.50
N ASP A 112 -1.35 23.31 -2.25
CA ASP A 112 -2.46 23.91 -2.99
C ASP A 112 -2.15 24.03 -4.49
N ILE A 113 -3.19 24.00 -5.33
CA ILE A 113 -3.09 24.11 -6.80
C ILE A 113 -2.38 25.41 -7.23
N SER A 114 -2.49 26.48 -6.44
CA SER A 114 -1.80 27.75 -6.69
C SER A 114 -0.30 27.74 -6.33
N SER A 115 0.19 26.69 -5.66
CA SER A 115 1.61 26.56 -5.28
C SER A 115 2.48 26.28 -6.51
N SER A 116 3.67 26.91 -6.56
CA SER A 116 4.68 26.61 -7.60
C SER A 116 5.14 25.14 -7.61
N ARG A 117 4.88 24.40 -6.54
CA ARG A 117 5.21 22.98 -6.38
C ARG A 117 4.19 22.04 -7.01
N PHE A 118 2.96 22.50 -7.19
CA PHE A 118 1.88 21.67 -7.74
C PHE A 118 2.20 21.16 -9.16
N PRO A 119 2.75 21.97 -10.09
CA PRO A 119 3.21 21.47 -11.38
C PRO A 119 4.26 20.35 -11.29
N GLU A 120 5.15 20.38 -10.31
CA GLU A 120 6.17 19.33 -10.14
C GLU A 120 5.55 18.03 -9.62
N ILE A 121 4.52 18.10 -8.77
CA ILE A 121 3.73 16.93 -8.37
C ILE A 121 3.00 16.34 -9.59
N GLN A 122 2.40 17.18 -10.44
CA GLN A 122 1.79 16.71 -11.67
C GLN A 122 2.82 16.04 -12.59
N ASN A 123 4.01 16.61 -12.71
CA ASN A 123 5.11 16.06 -13.49
C ASN A 123 5.59 14.70 -12.93
N LEU A 124 5.61 14.56 -11.61
CA LEU A 124 5.92 13.32 -10.91
C LEU A 124 4.95 12.20 -11.33
N PHE A 125 3.64 12.46 -11.26
CA PHE A 125 2.63 11.51 -11.70
C PHE A 125 2.65 11.26 -13.21
N TYR A 126 2.91 12.30 -14.02
CA TYR A 126 3.05 12.15 -15.47
C TYR A 126 4.14 11.15 -15.84
N HIS A 127 5.30 11.21 -15.18
CA HIS A 127 6.40 10.26 -15.45
C HIS A 127 6.12 8.85 -14.95
N LEU A 128 5.25 8.72 -13.96
CA LEU A 128 4.87 7.43 -13.41
C LEU A 128 3.88 6.70 -14.33
N PHE A 129 2.91 7.41 -14.90
CA PHE A 129 1.87 6.85 -15.77
C PHE A 129 2.20 6.98 -17.28
N ARG A 130 3.46 7.25 -17.63
CA ARG A 130 3.88 7.34 -19.04
C ARG A 130 3.86 5.97 -19.72
N SER A 131 3.79 5.98 -21.05
CA SER A 131 3.93 4.74 -21.83
C SER A 131 5.27 4.04 -21.54
N GLY A 132 5.22 2.72 -21.41
CA GLY A 132 6.39 1.88 -21.12
C GLY A 132 6.68 1.68 -19.63
N THR A 133 5.83 2.17 -18.73
CA THR A 133 5.88 1.81 -17.31
C THR A 133 4.99 0.61 -17.01
N ASN A 134 5.44 -0.23 -16.08
CA ASN A 134 4.71 -1.35 -15.52
C ASN A 134 4.25 -0.99 -14.11
N LEU A 135 2.96 -1.15 -13.86
CA LEU A 135 2.32 -0.86 -12.59
C LEU A 135 1.80 -2.15 -11.99
N TYR A 136 2.24 -2.45 -10.77
CA TYR A 136 1.81 -3.62 -10.01
C TYR A 136 1.05 -3.13 -8.78
N SER A 137 -0.04 -3.79 -8.39
CA SER A 137 -0.71 -3.55 -7.10
C SER A 137 -0.99 -4.87 -6.39
N TRP A 138 -1.14 -4.80 -5.07
CA TRP A 138 -1.44 -5.98 -4.24
C TRP A 138 -2.94 -6.20 -4.14
N GLY A 139 -3.51 -6.85 -5.14
CA GLY A 139 -4.94 -7.13 -5.15
C GLY A 139 -5.50 -7.12 -6.56
N SER A 140 -6.83 -7.10 -6.65
CA SER A 140 -7.49 -6.84 -7.91
C SER A 140 -7.47 -5.34 -8.16
N LEU A 141 -6.66 -4.87 -9.11
CA LEU A 141 -6.66 -3.47 -9.55
C LEU A 141 -8.07 -2.98 -9.92
N LYS A 142 -8.91 -3.89 -10.43
CA LYS A 142 -10.31 -3.59 -10.73
C LYS A 142 -11.12 -3.28 -9.48
N ASP A 143 -10.89 -3.99 -8.38
CA ASP A 143 -11.62 -3.77 -7.13
C ASP A 143 -11.11 -2.50 -6.43
N GLU A 144 -9.82 -2.19 -6.54
CA GLU A 144 -9.24 -0.93 -6.05
C GLU A 144 -9.79 0.29 -6.80
N LEU A 145 -9.79 0.27 -8.14
CA LEU A 145 -10.25 1.41 -8.96
C LEU A 145 -11.77 1.66 -8.91
N ILE A 146 -12.58 0.68 -8.53
CA ILE A 146 -14.05 0.82 -8.39
C ILE A 146 -14.42 1.33 -6.98
N SER A 147 -13.48 1.25 -6.02
CA SER A 147 -13.71 1.64 -4.63
C SER A 147 -13.46 3.15 -4.33
N ILE A 148 -12.98 3.90 -5.33
CA ILE A 148 -12.78 5.35 -5.33
C ILE A 148 -13.95 6.03 -6.03
#